data_AF-A0A7R9APL7-F1
#
_entry.id   AF-A0A7R9APL7-F1
#
_cell.length_a   1.000
_cell.length_b   1.000
_cell.length_c   1.000
_cell.angle_alpha   90.00
_cell.angle_beta   90.00
_cell.angle_gamma   90.00
#
_symmetry.space_group_name_H-M   'P 1'
#
loop_
_entity.id
_entity.type
_entity.pdbx_description
1 polymer ?
#
loop_
_entity_poly.entity_id
_entity_poly.type
_entity_poly.pdbx_seq_one_letter_code
_entity_poly.pdbx_strand_id
1 'polypeptide(L)'
;MVLAVPYFSLREERTNDGKCARERSVRMMAIRVEESLEGDVEDDEMIPDREEDIRPRFHKSRTHTIKHSEENGEEEDDDDDGIDDDNSLSDWNLRKCSAAALDVLANVFREELLPVLVPILKETLFHQEWEIKESGILALGAIAEGCMTGMIPHLTELIPYLINCLSDKKALVRAITCWTLSRYSHWVVSQPHDNYLKPLMTELLKRVLDGNKRVQEAACSAFATLEEEACTELVPYLGFILETLVFAFSKYQHKNLLILYDAIGTLADSVGHHLNKPDYINLLMPPLIQKWNILKDEDKDLFPLLECLSSVATALQSGFLPYCEPVYRRCVSLVEQTLNQHIANTQNPEQFEAPDKDFMIVALDLLSGLAEGLDGHIEKLVINSNIMQLLYQCMQDPMPEPTSFLYWVRT
;
A
#
# COMPACT_ATOMS: atom_id res chain seq x y z
N MET A 1 19.37 -40.73 2.46
CA MET A 1 20.62 -40.47 3.20
C MET A 1 20.50 -39.05 3.72
N VAL A 2 19.97 -38.95 4.94
CA VAL A 2 19.56 -37.72 5.63
C VAL A 2 20.82 -36.95 6.02
N LEU A 3 21.03 -35.76 5.47
CA LEU A 3 22.05 -34.85 5.98
C LEU A 3 21.41 -33.99 7.05
N ALA A 4 21.66 -34.41 8.29
CA ALA A 4 21.45 -33.62 9.49
C ALA A 4 22.30 -32.34 9.41
N VAL A 5 21.65 -31.20 9.18
CA VAL A 5 22.15 -29.94 9.74
C VAL A 5 22.16 -30.15 11.26
N PRO A 6 23.27 -29.90 11.97
CA PRO A 6 23.34 -30.23 13.38
C PRO A 6 22.26 -29.45 14.11
N TYR A 7 21.39 -30.17 14.81
CA TYR A 7 20.73 -29.69 16.01
C TYR A 7 21.79 -28.99 16.86
N PHE A 8 21.89 -27.67 16.77
CA PHE A 8 22.49 -26.88 17.82
C PHE A 8 21.54 -27.04 19.00
N SER A 9 21.83 -28.03 19.83
CA SER A 9 21.28 -28.19 21.16
C SER A 9 21.27 -26.81 21.81
N LEU A 10 20.08 -26.24 21.98
CA LEU A 10 19.80 -25.22 22.98
C LEU A 10 20.03 -25.88 24.34
N ARG A 11 21.30 -26.07 24.70
CA ARG A 11 21.67 -26.30 26.08
C ARG A 11 21.53 -24.94 26.74
N GLU A 12 20.62 -24.84 27.70
CA GLU A 12 20.51 -23.72 28.65
C GLU A 12 21.85 -23.49 29.34
N GLU A 13 22.77 -22.77 28.69
CA GLU A 13 23.79 -22.02 29.38
C GLU A 13 23.20 -20.62 29.59
N ARG A 14 22.74 -20.39 30.83
CA ARG A 14 22.46 -19.06 31.36
C ARG A 14 23.77 -18.25 31.30
N THR A 15 24.05 -17.64 30.17
CA THR A 15 25.06 -16.59 30.04
C THR A 15 24.37 -15.26 29.78
N ASN A 16 24.65 -14.33 30.67
CA ASN A 16 23.97 -13.06 30.87
C ASN A 16 24.45 -11.99 29.87
N ASP A 17 24.31 -12.23 28.57
CA ASP A 17 24.80 -11.30 27.54
C ASP A 17 23.77 -11.08 26.41
N GLY A 18 23.27 -9.85 26.29
CA GLY A 18 22.34 -9.39 25.25
C GLY A 18 22.86 -9.50 23.80
N LYS A 19 24.10 -9.94 23.59
CA LYS A 19 24.64 -10.28 22.26
C LYS A 19 23.99 -11.53 21.66
N CYS A 20 23.58 -12.51 22.48
CA CYS A 20 23.02 -13.78 22.00
C CYS A 20 21.61 -13.63 21.41
N ALA A 21 20.84 -12.63 21.84
CA ALA A 21 19.52 -12.36 21.27
C ALA A 21 19.60 -11.74 19.87
N ARG A 22 20.61 -10.88 19.61
CA ARG A 22 20.77 -10.11 18.37
C ARG A 22 21.10 -10.97 17.15
N GLU A 23 21.91 -12.02 17.30
CA GLU A 23 22.26 -12.95 16.21
C GLU A 23 21.15 -13.96 15.89
N ARG A 24 20.24 -14.23 16.85
CA ARG A 24 19.19 -15.25 16.70
C ARG A 24 18.06 -14.79 15.79
N SER A 25 17.70 -13.51 15.77
CA SER A 25 16.55 -13.03 15.00
C SER A 25 16.71 -13.26 13.49
N VAL A 26 17.86 -12.89 12.90
CA VAL A 26 18.09 -13.09 11.45
C VAL A 26 18.15 -14.58 11.08
N ARG A 27 18.75 -15.41 11.94
CA ARG A 27 18.78 -16.87 11.72
C ARG A 27 17.41 -17.53 11.90
N MET A 28 16.54 -16.99 12.76
CA MET A 28 15.16 -17.46 12.90
C MET A 28 14.27 -17.07 11.72
N MET A 29 14.55 -15.96 11.03
CA MET A 29 13.87 -15.60 9.78
C MET A 29 14.11 -16.65 8.68
N ALA A 30 15.35 -17.15 8.55
CA ALA A 30 15.73 -18.14 7.54
C ALA A 30 15.07 -19.52 7.75
N ILE A 31 14.93 -19.97 9.01
CA ILE A 31 14.39 -21.30 9.36
C ILE A 31 12.92 -21.47 8.96
N ARG A 32 12.16 -20.39 8.75
CA ARG A 32 10.71 -20.44 8.47
C ARG A 32 10.28 -19.77 7.18
N VAL A 33 11.21 -19.43 6.30
CA VAL A 33 10.85 -19.31 4.87
C VAL A 33 10.17 -20.60 4.41
N GLU A 34 10.57 -21.76 4.97
CA GLU A 34 9.97 -23.07 4.70
C GLU A 34 8.49 -23.22 5.10
N GLU A 35 8.00 -22.53 6.15
CA GLU A 35 6.59 -22.62 6.58
C GLU A 35 5.67 -21.72 5.74
N SER A 36 6.22 -20.68 5.10
CA SER A 36 5.49 -19.83 4.15
C SER A 36 5.31 -20.48 2.76
N LEU A 37 5.85 -21.69 2.55
CA LEU A 37 5.89 -22.41 1.26
C LEU A 37 4.58 -23.13 0.89
N GLU A 38 3.59 -23.20 1.78
CA GLU A 38 2.32 -23.88 1.47
C GLU A 38 1.48 -23.06 0.48
N GLY A 39 1.86 -23.10 -0.80
CA GLY A 39 1.08 -22.49 -1.89
C GLY A 39 1.87 -21.71 -2.94
N ASP A 40 3.20 -21.57 -2.82
CA ASP A 40 3.97 -20.75 -3.76
C ASP A 40 4.05 -21.38 -5.17
N VAL A 41 3.28 -20.81 -6.09
CA VAL A 41 3.33 -21.11 -7.51
C VAL A 41 4.14 -20.02 -8.20
N GLU A 42 5.13 -20.37 -9.04
CA GLU A 42 5.98 -19.34 -9.69
C GLU A 42 5.23 -18.46 -10.71
N ASP A 43 4.08 -18.93 -11.20
CA ASP A 43 3.22 -18.25 -12.18
C ASP A 43 1.75 -18.63 -11.95
N ASP A 44 0.94 -17.69 -11.49
CA ASP A 44 -0.46 -17.87 -11.10
C ASP A 44 -1.38 -16.71 -11.53
N GLU A 45 -0.91 -15.83 -12.43
CA GLU A 45 -1.67 -14.66 -12.91
C GLU A 45 -3.02 -15.02 -13.56
N MET A 46 -3.10 -16.18 -14.21
CA MET A 46 -4.29 -16.67 -14.89
C MET A 46 -5.24 -17.44 -13.96
N ILE A 47 -4.86 -17.64 -12.70
CA ILE A 47 -5.64 -18.39 -11.71
C ILE A 47 -6.54 -17.38 -10.97
N PRO A 48 -7.89 -17.48 -11.12
CA PRO A 48 -8.81 -16.62 -10.40
C PRO A 48 -8.58 -16.68 -8.88
N ASP A 49 -8.78 -15.56 -8.21
CA ASP A 49 -8.68 -15.48 -6.75
C ASP A 49 -9.74 -16.37 -6.09
N ARG A 50 -9.39 -16.94 -4.93
CA ARG A 50 -10.34 -17.70 -4.12
C ARG A 50 -11.24 -16.73 -3.36
N GLU A 51 -12.44 -17.16 -3.01
CA GLU A 51 -13.36 -16.33 -2.19
C GLU A 51 -12.77 -15.92 -0.83
N GLU A 52 -11.81 -16.70 -0.32
CA GLU A 52 -11.08 -16.39 0.91
C GLU A 52 -10.08 -15.25 0.72
N ASP A 53 -9.49 -15.12 -0.47
CA ASP A 53 -8.49 -14.10 -0.83
C ASP A 53 -9.11 -12.72 -1.08
N ILE A 54 -10.43 -12.68 -1.35
CA ILE A 54 -11.21 -11.49 -1.77
C ILE A 54 -12.00 -10.87 -0.59
N ARG A 55 -11.96 -11.46 0.61
CA ARG A 55 -12.78 -10.94 1.73
C ARG A 55 -12.37 -9.51 2.10
N PRO A 56 -13.33 -8.59 2.35
CA PRO A 56 -13.04 -7.21 2.69
C PRO A 56 -12.07 -7.15 3.87
N ARG A 57 -10.87 -6.63 3.62
CA ARG A 57 -9.86 -6.35 4.65
C ARG A 57 -10.21 -4.99 5.24
N PHE A 58 -10.59 -4.95 6.52
CA PHE A 58 -10.88 -3.70 7.20
C PHE A 58 -9.56 -2.93 7.41
N HIS A 59 -9.22 -2.05 6.49
CA HIS A 59 -8.24 -1.00 6.74
C HIS A 59 -8.84 -0.06 7.79
N LYS A 60 -8.26 -0.02 8.98
CA LYS A 60 -8.55 1.08 9.91
C LYS A 60 -7.79 2.28 9.39
N SER A 61 -8.50 3.32 8.94
CA SER A 61 -7.89 4.62 8.66
C SER A 61 -7.08 5.08 9.89
N ARG A 62 -5.84 5.49 9.65
CA ARG A 62 -4.98 6.18 10.63
C ARG A 62 -5.66 7.50 11.02
N THR A 63 -6.40 7.50 12.12
CA THR A 63 -7.01 8.70 12.67
C THR A 63 -6.19 9.21 13.85
N HIS A 64 -5.48 10.32 13.64
CA HIS A 64 -4.79 11.08 14.68
C HIS A 64 -5.81 11.68 15.67
N THR A 65 -6.23 10.92 16.69
CA THR A 65 -7.05 11.45 17.78
C THR A 65 -6.15 11.92 18.93
N ILE A 66 -5.77 13.20 18.95
CA ILE A 66 -5.25 13.84 20.18
C ILE A 66 -6.43 13.97 21.15
N LYS A 67 -6.64 12.98 22.01
CA LYS A 67 -7.48 13.13 23.21
C LYS A 67 -6.61 13.47 24.41
N HIS A 68 -6.58 14.75 24.76
CA HIS A 68 -6.20 15.18 26.10
C HIS A 68 -7.27 14.72 27.10
N SER A 69 -6.95 13.69 27.88
CA SER A 69 -7.52 13.45 29.20
C SER A 69 -6.52 12.69 30.07
N GLU A 70 -6.28 13.25 31.25
CA GLU A 70 -5.22 12.90 32.20
C GLU A 70 -5.35 11.48 32.79
N GLU A 71 -4.18 10.90 33.10
CA GLU A 71 -3.90 9.73 33.96
C GLU A 71 -4.38 8.34 33.50
N ASN A 72 -3.57 7.67 32.68
CA ASN A 72 -2.87 6.41 33.00
C ASN A 72 -2.08 5.92 31.78
N GLY A 73 -0.87 5.40 32.01
CA GLY A 73 0.07 5.04 30.95
C GLY A 73 -0.36 3.81 30.16
N GLU A 74 -0.49 4.00 28.84
CA GLU A 74 -0.44 2.96 27.82
C GLU A 74 0.40 3.51 26.67
N GLU A 75 1.36 2.70 26.20
CA GLU A 75 2.32 3.00 25.13
C GLU A 75 1.58 2.97 23.79
N GLU A 76 1.67 4.05 23.01
CA GLU A 76 1.14 4.13 21.64
C GLU A 76 2.18 3.50 20.68
N ASP A 77 1.94 2.25 20.28
CA ASP A 77 2.65 1.58 19.18
C ASP A 77 2.04 2.02 17.84
N ASP A 78 2.79 2.80 17.07
CA ASP A 78 2.40 3.40 15.80
C ASP A 78 3.21 2.77 14.64
N ASP A 79 3.16 1.44 14.51
CA ASP A 79 3.89 0.68 13.48
C ASP A 79 2.96 0.36 12.28
N ASP A 80 3.04 1.21 11.25
CA ASP A 80 2.54 0.94 9.90
C ASP A 80 3.62 0.21 9.11
N ASP A 81 3.75 -1.09 9.38
CA ASP A 81 4.58 -2.00 8.60
C ASP A 81 3.74 -2.57 7.47
N GLY A 82 4.08 -2.19 6.22
CA GLY A 82 3.54 -2.72 4.97
C GLY A 82 3.79 -4.22 4.72
N ILE A 83 3.35 -5.06 5.65
CA ILE A 83 3.20 -6.51 5.55
C ILE A 83 1.78 -6.84 6.02
N ASP A 84 0.75 -6.24 5.42
CA ASP A 84 -0.63 -6.67 5.68
C ASP A 84 -0.95 -7.92 4.83
N ASP A 85 -0.30 -9.02 5.22
CA ASP A 85 -0.52 -10.37 4.71
C ASP A 85 -1.54 -11.08 5.61
N ASP A 86 -2.74 -11.22 5.04
CA ASP A 86 -3.72 -12.30 5.11
C ASP A 86 -4.28 -12.76 6.47
N ASN A 87 -5.61 -12.67 6.60
CA ASN A 87 -6.44 -13.26 7.65
C ASN A 87 -6.04 -12.96 9.12
N SER A 88 -6.62 -11.87 9.64
CA SER A 88 -7.09 -11.70 11.03
C SER A 88 -6.56 -12.74 12.04
N LEU A 89 -5.47 -12.39 12.74
CA LEU A 89 -4.89 -13.11 13.89
C LEU A 89 -4.35 -14.54 13.65
N SER A 90 -4.64 -15.20 12.53
CA SER A 90 -4.13 -16.56 12.25
C SER A 90 -2.75 -16.59 11.58
N ASP A 91 -2.25 -15.45 11.11
CA ASP A 91 -1.05 -15.39 10.26
C ASP A 91 0.18 -14.72 10.93
N TRP A 92 0.10 -14.47 12.24
CA TRP A 92 1.26 -14.03 13.02
C TRP A 92 2.17 -15.23 13.31
N ASN A 93 3.26 -15.31 12.57
CA ASN A 93 4.24 -16.38 12.70
C ASN A 93 5.58 -15.86 13.25
N LEU A 94 6.49 -16.79 13.57
CA LEU A 94 7.80 -16.45 14.11
C LEU A 94 8.63 -15.59 13.15
N ARG A 95 8.41 -15.70 11.83
CA ARG A 95 9.10 -14.90 10.82
C ARG A 95 8.67 -13.44 10.90
N LYS A 96 7.35 -13.15 10.88
CA LYS A 96 6.80 -11.78 11.05
C LYS A 96 7.25 -11.18 12.39
N CYS A 97 7.13 -11.96 13.48
CA CYS A 97 7.58 -11.54 14.82
C CYS A 97 9.08 -11.24 14.87
N SER A 98 9.92 -12.06 14.22
CA SER A 98 11.37 -11.81 14.20
C SER A 98 11.73 -10.56 13.39
N ALA A 99 11.00 -10.29 12.29
CA ALA A 99 11.20 -9.12 11.45
C ALA A 99 10.80 -7.84 12.18
N ALA A 100 9.59 -7.80 12.74
CA ALA A 100 9.11 -6.68 13.57
C ALA A 100 10.05 -6.42 14.76
N ALA A 101 10.46 -7.47 15.48
CA ALA A 101 11.41 -7.32 16.57
C ALA A 101 12.78 -6.78 16.09
N LEU A 102 13.22 -7.14 14.89
CA LEU A 102 14.46 -6.60 14.33
C LEU A 102 14.32 -5.13 13.96
N ASP A 103 13.17 -4.73 13.41
CA ASP A 103 12.87 -3.32 13.09
C ASP A 103 12.89 -2.45 14.35
N VAL A 104 12.14 -2.85 15.38
CA VAL A 104 12.14 -2.16 16.68
C VAL A 104 13.56 -2.08 17.26
N LEU A 105 14.33 -3.17 17.21
CA LEU A 105 15.73 -3.15 17.66
C LEU A 105 16.60 -2.20 16.84
N ALA A 106 16.40 -2.11 15.52
CA ALA A 106 17.12 -1.18 14.65
C ALA A 106 16.79 0.27 15.01
N ASN A 107 15.53 0.57 15.32
CA ASN A 107 15.09 1.90 15.75
C ASN A 107 15.64 2.30 17.13
N VAL A 108 15.78 1.36 18.05
CA VAL A 108 16.36 1.59 19.39
C VAL A 108 17.88 1.72 19.35
N PHE A 109 18.59 0.78 18.69
CA PHE A 109 20.05 0.71 18.75
C PHE A 109 20.76 1.41 17.59
N ARG A 110 20.05 1.74 16.51
CA ARG A 110 20.55 2.45 15.34
C ARG A 110 21.87 1.85 14.82
N GLU A 111 22.88 2.67 14.60
CA GLU A 111 24.19 2.25 14.07
C GLU A 111 24.93 1.26 14.97
N GLU A 112 24.62 1.20 16.27
CA GLU A 112 25.25 0.23 17.21
C GLU A 112 24.86 -1.22 16.90
N LEU A 113 23.79 -1.42 16.12
CA LEU A 113 23.34 -2.74 15.68
C LEU A 113 24.15 -3.26 14.49
N LEU A 114 24.69 -2.36 13.65
CA LEU A 114 25.38 -2.70 12.41
C LEU A 114 26.62 -3.59 12.58
N PRO A 115 27.49 -3.42 13.59
CA PRO A 115 28.62 -4.33 13.80
C PRO A 115 28.22 -5.80 13.99
N VAL A 116 26.99 -6.06 14.45
CA VAL A 116 26.45 -7.42 14.61
C VAL A 116 25.77 -7.89 13.33
N LEU A 117 25.00 -7.02 12.66
CA LEU A 117 24.20 -7.40 11.50
C LEU A 117 25.00 -7.48 10.19
N VAL A 118 25.93 -6.55 9.94
CA VAL A 118 26.66 -6.49 8.67
C VAL A 118 27.39 -7.81 8.36
N PRO A 119 28.07 -8.48 9.31
CA PRO A 119 28.64 -9.81 9.05
C PRO A 119 27.59 -10.84 8.61
N ILE A 120 26.43 -10.86 9.26
CA ILE A 120 25.34 -11.80 8.94
C ILE A 120 24.77 -11.49 7.55
N LEU A 121 24.49 -10.22 7.26
CA LEU A 121 23.97 -9.78 5.95
C LEU A 121 24.93 -10.15 4.82
N LYS A 122 26.25 -10.05 5.02
CA LYS A 122 27.25 -10.47 4.02
C LYS A 122 27.21 -11.98 3.74
N GLU A 123 26.89 -12.79 4.74
CA GLU A 123 26.76 -14.24 4.58
C GLU A 123 25.42 -14.62 3.93
N THR A 124 24.34 -13.91 4.25
CA THR A 124 22.99 -14.27 3.80
C THR A 124 22.64 -13.68 2.43
N LEU A 125 22.94 -12.40 2.17
CA LEU A 125 22.51 -11.70 0.95
C LEU A 125 23.00 -12.37 -0.33
N PHE A 126 24.17 -13.00 -0.34
CA PHE A 126 24.76 -13.62 -1.53
C PHE A 126 24.70 -15.16 -1.52
N HIS A 127 23.89 -15.72 -0.62
CA HIS A 127 23.79 -17.17 -0.46
C HIS A 127 23.16 -17.84 -1.70
N GLN A 128 23.59 -19.07 -1.99
CA GLN A 128 23.11 -19.83 -3.15
C GLN A 128 21.71 -20.43 -2.93
N GLU A 129 21.42 -20.82 -1.69
CA GLU A 129 20.07 -21.20 -1.25
C GLU A 129 19.23 -19.94 -1.14
N TRP A 130 18.10 -19.95 -1.84
CA TRP A 130 17.28 -18.75 -2.03
C TRP A 130 16.56 -18.36 -0.76
N GLU A 131 16.25 -19.32 0.12
CA GLU A 131 15.62 -19.13 1.42
C GLU A 131 16.49 -18.26 2.34
N ILE A 132 17.80 -18.56 2.35
CA ILE A 132 18.77 -17.79 3.12
C ILE A 132 18.95 -16.41 2.51
N LYS A 133 19.04 -16.31 1.18
CA LYS A 133 19.10 -15.03 0.46
C LYS A 133 17.89 -14.15 0.79
N GLU A 134 16.70 -14.70 0.66
CA GLU A 134 15.41 -14.05 0.90
C GLU A 134 15.37 -13.48 2.33
N SER A 135 15.76 -14.27 3.34
CA SER A 135 15.84 -13.80 4.73
C SER A 135 16.85 -12.68 4.95
N GLY A 136 17.95 -12.67 4.18
CA GLY A 136 18.92 -11.58 4.19
C GLY A 136 18.37 -10.29 3.60
N ILE A 137 17.56 -10.38 2.54
CA ILE A 137 16.89 -9.23 1.92
C ILE A 137 15.81 -8.68 2.87
N LEU A 138 14.99 -9.54 3.48
CA LEU A 138 14.03 -9.16 4.53
C LEU A 138 14.73 -8.42 5.68
N ALA A 139 15.81 -8.98 6.22
CA ALA A 139 16.55 -8.36 7.31
C ALA A 139 17.17 -7.00 6.91
N LEU A 140 17.60 -6.85 5.65
CA LEU A 140 18.09 -5.58 5.12
C LEU A 140 16.98 -4.52 5.08
N GLY A 141 15.77 -4.88 4.63
CA GLY A 141 14.62 -3.97 4.64
C GLY A 141 14.14 -3.60 6.03
N ALA A 142 14.09 -4.58 6.95
CA ALA A 142 13.64 -4.37 8.33
C ALA A 142 14.53 -3.40 9.13
N ILE A 143 15.80 -3.25 8.76
CA ILE A 143 16.69 -2.29 9.45
C ILE A 143 16.79 -0.93 8.76
N ALA A 144 16.10 -0.75 7.63
CA ALA A 144 16.30 0.41 6.75
C ALA A 144 16.08 1.73 7.51
N GLU A 145 14.98 1.84 8.26
CA GLU A 145 14.60 3.05 8.99
C GLU A 145 15.56 3.35 10.15
N GLY A 146 15.71 2.39 11.07
CA GLY A 146 16.53 2.58 12.26
C GLY A 146 18.04 2.73 11.99
N CYS A 147 18.55 2.08 10.93
CA CYS A 147 19.97 2.05 10.59
C CYS A 147 20.36 2.84 9.33
N MET A 148 19.45 3.65 8.75
CA MET A 148 19.66 4.32 7.45
C MET A 148 21.04 5.00 7.33
N THR A 149 21.39 5.86 8.29
CA THR A 149 22.64 6.66 8.25
C THR A 149 23.89 5.79 8.12
N GLY A 150 23.97 4.70 8.89
CA GLY A 150 25.09 3.76 8.84
C GLY A 150 25.06 2.83 7.62
N MET A 151 23.91 2.70 6.95
CA MET A 151 23.75 1.92 5.73
C MET A 151 24.12 2.70 4.46
N ILE A 152 23.99 4.04 4.44
CA ILE A 152 24.32 4.91 3.29
C ILE A 152 25.66 4.55 2.60
N PRO A 153 26.78 4.30 3.32
CA PRO A 153 28.05 3.94 2.69
C PRO A 153 28.00 2.65 1.84
N HIS A 154 27.02 1.79 2.09
CA HIS A 154 26.84 0.50 1.43
C HIS A 154 25.79 0.53 0.30
N LEU A 155 24.90 1.53 0.28
CA LEU A 155 23.76 1.57 -0.65
C LEU A 155 24.17 1.67 -2.13
N THR A 156 25.31 2.29 -2.42
CA THR A 156 25.84 2.36 -3.80
C THR A 156 26.14 1.00 -4.42
N GLU A 157 26.39 -0.03 -3.60
CA GLU A 157 26.56 -1.43 -4.05
C GLU A 157 25.28 -2.24 -3.83
N LEU A 158 24.60 -2.05 -2.69
CA LEU A 158 23.42 -2.83 -2.33
C LEU A 158 22.20 -2.54 -3.22
N ILE A 159 21.94 -1.29 -3.61
CA ILE A 159 20.77 -0.97 -4.43
C ILE A 159 20.88 -1.59 -5.84
N PRO A 160 21.98 -1.44 -6.59
CA PRO A 160 22.14 -2.15 -7.86
C PRO A 160 22.05 -3.68 -7.72
N TYR A 161 22.55 -4.24 -6.61
CA TYR A 161 22.40 -5.66 -6.31
C TYR A 161 20.93 -6.06 -6.15
N LEU A 162 20.16 -5.34 -5.34
CA LEU A 162 18.73 -5.59 -5.12
C LEU A 162 17.92 -5.39 -6.42
N ILE A 163 18.23 -4.37 -7.23
CA ILE A 163 17.58 -4.19 -8.54
C ILE A 163 17.78 -5.44 -9.41
N ASN A 164 18.95 -6.07 -9.38
CA ASN A 164 19.17 -7.33 -10.08
C ASN A 164 18.38 -8.50 -9.46
N CYS A 165 18.15 -8.51 -8.15
CA CYS A 165 17.31 -9.50 -7.47
C CYS A 165 15.83 -9.42 -7.85
N LEU A 166 15.33 -8.30 -8.40
CA LEU A 166 13.99 -8.24 -8.98
C LEU A 166 13.81 -9.23 -10.15
N SER A 167 14.89 -9.65 -10.80
CA SER A 167 14.85 -10.67 -11.85
C SER A 167 15.20 -12.08 -11.34
N ASP A 168 15.18 -12.34 -10.03
CA ASP A 168 15.45 -13.68 -9.48
C ASP A 168 14.39 -14.69 -9.94
N LYS A 169 14.83 -15.94 -10.15
CA LYS A 169 13.96 -17.04 -10.59
C LYS A 169 12.85 -17.35 -9.57
N LYS A 170 13.03 -16.99 -8.30
CA LYS A 170 12.09 -17.27 -7.21
C LYS A 170 11.15 -16.10 -6.94
N ALA A 171 9.85 -16.34 -7.07
CA ALA A 171 8.81 -15.33 -6.81
C ALA A 171 8.95 -14.66 -5.43
N LEU A 172 9.16 -15.45 -4.36
CA LEU A 172 9.36 -14.90 -3.02
C LEU A 172 10.56 -13.96 -2.90
N VAL A 173 11.68 -14.28 -3.58
CA VAL A 173 12.85 -13.38 -3.61
C VAL A 173 12.49 -12.08 -4.32
N ARG A 174 11.77 -12.15 -5.44
CA ARG A 174 11.33 -10.95 -6.17
C ARG A 174 10.40 -10.09 -5.30
N ALA A 175 9.42 -10.71 -4.65
CA ALA A 175 8.45 -10.02 -3.80
C ALA A 175 9.14 -9.29 -2.63
N ILE A 176 9.98 -9.99 -1.86
CA ILE A 176 10.68 -9.33 -0.74
C ILE A 176 11.66 -8.25 -1.22
N THR A 177 12.25 -8.43 -2.39
CA THR A 177 13.14 -7.43 -2.99
C THR A 177 12.37 -6.15 -3.35
N CYS A 178 11.12 -6.25 -3.84
CA CYS A 178 10.27 -5.08 -4.08
C CYS A 178 10.07 -4.28 -2.79
N TRP A 179 9.65 -4.96 -1.72
CA TRP A 179 9.43 -4.34 -0.40
C TRP A 179 10.73 -3.75 0.17
N THR A 180 11.85 -4.47 0.14
CA THR A 180 13.12 -3.95 0.66
C THR A 180 13.60 -2.73 -0.13
N LEU A 181 13.43 -2.70 -1.46
CA LEU A 181 13.80 -1.54 -2.26
C LEU A 181 12.94 -0.31 -1.93
N SER A 182 11.64 -0.48 -1.65
CA SER A 182 10.76 0.65 -1.29
C SER A 182 11.18 1.31 0.02
N ARG A 183 11.69 0.55 1.00
CA ARG A 183 12.24 1.09 2.26
C ARG A 183 13.48 1.99 2.06
N TYR A 184 14.09 1.98 0.86
CA TYR A 184 15.20 2.85 0.48
C TYR A 184 14.84 3.88 -0.61
N SER A 185 13.56 4.04 -0.96
CA SER A 185 13.10 4.95 -2.01
C SER A 185 13.60 6.39 -1.83
N HIS A 186 13.50 6.95 -0.62
CA HIS A 186 14.02 8.30 -0.32
C HIS A 186 15.50 8.46 -0.71
N TRP A 187 16.34 7.47 -0.37
CA TRP A 187 17.74 7.50 -0.77
C TRP A 187 17.88 7.42 -2.29
N VAL A 188 17.17 6.50 -2.95
CA VAL A 188 17.23 6.30 -4.40
C VAL A 188 16.87 7.57 -5.18
N VAL A 189 15.80 8.26 -4.77
CA VAL A 189 15.34 9.52 -5.39
C VAL A 189 16.35 10.64 -5.20
N SER A 190 17.06 10.68 -4.06
CA SER A 190 18.10 11.69 -3.80
C SER A 190 19.38 11.53 -4.64
N GLN A 191 19.54 10.43 -5.38
CA GLN A 191 20.71 10.14 -6.19
C GLN A 191 20.49 10.48 -7.68
N PRO A 192 21.56 10.56 -8.51
CA PRO A 192 21.41 10.77 -9.95
C PRO A 192 20.49 9.71 -10.59
N HIS A 193 19.41 10.16 -11.25
CA HIS A 193 18.32 9.29 -11.70
C HIS A 193 18.78 8.14 -12.59
N ASP A 194 19.70 8.41 -13.53
CA ASP A 194 20.19 7.42 -14.49
C ASP A 194 20.91 6.25 -13.82
N ASN A 195 21.42 6.43 -12.59
CA ASN A 195 22.15 5.40 -11.87
C ASN A 195 21.25 4.51 -11.01
N TYR A 196 20.15 5.05 -10.46
CA TYR A 196 19.35 4.35 -9.45
C TYR A 196 17.84 4.43 -9.70
N LEU A 197 17.23 5.63 -9.69
CA LEU A 197 15.78 5.80 -9.85
C LEU A 197 15.27 5.17 -11.14
N LYS A 198 15.89 5.49 -12.27
CA LYS A 198 15.44 5.01 -13.58
C LYS A 198 15.58 3.48 -13.73
N PRO A 199 16.72 2.85 -13.37
CA PRO A 199 16.81 1.39 -13.31
C PRO A 199 15.78 0.76 -12.35
N LEU A 200 15.62 1.30 -11.14
CA LEU A 200 14.67 0.79 -10.15
C LEU A 200 13.24 0.84 -10.68
N MET A 201 12.78 2.01 -11.12
CA MET A 201 11.46 2.23 -11.70
C MET A 201 11.22 1.28 -12.87
N THR A 202 12.21 1.11 -13.76
CA THR A 202 12.08 0.23 -14.93
C THR A 202 11.89 -1.23 -14.52
N GLU A 203 12.66 -1.73 -13.56
CA GLU A 203 12.53 -3.13 -13.12
C GLU A 203 11.30 -3.35 -12.24
N LEU A 204 10.91 -2.40 -11.38
CA LEU A 204 9.65 -2.47 -10.62
C LEU A 204 8.43 -2.52 -11.55
N LEU A 205 8.37 -1.68 -12.59
CA LEU A 205 7.27 -1.73 -13.57
C LEU A 205 7.20 -3.07 -14.32
N LYS A 206 8.34 -3.74 -14.56
CA LYS A 206 8.33 -5.12 -15.07
C LYS A 206 7.82 -6.14 -14.05
N ARG A 207 7.90 -5.85 -12.74
CA ARG A 207 7.38 -6.69 -11.65
C ARG A 207 5.92 -6.42 -11.35
N VAL A 208 5.42 -5.20 -11.58
CA VAL A 208 3.97 -4.92 -11.66
C VAL A 208 3.34 -5.86 -12.69
N LEU A 209 4.05 -6.23 -13.76
CA LEU A 209 3.57 -7.19 -14.75
C LEU A 209 4.14 -8.61 -14.57
N ASP A 210 4.53 -9.02 -13.36
CA ASP A 210 5.02 -10.38 -13.07
C ASP A 210 3.94 -11.45 -13.31
N GLY A 211 4.35 -12.70 -13.57
CA GLY A 211 3.41 -13.83 -13.71
C GLY A 211 2.89 -14.34 -12.36
N ASN A 212 3.54 -13.97 -11.26
CA ASN A 212 3.11 -14.32 -9.92
C ASN A 212 2.32 -13.17 -9.25
N LYS A 213 1.12 -13.46 -8.74
CA LYS A 213 0.21 -12.50 -8.10
C LYS A 213 0.79 -11.86 -6.84
N ARG A 214 1.57 -12.60 -6.04
CA ARG A 214 2.26 -12.05 -4.85
C ARG A 214 3.34 -11.05 -5.25
N VAL A 215 4.05 -11.30 -6.36
CA VAL A 215 5.03 -10.35 -6.90
C VAL A 215 4.35 -9.13 -7.48
N GLN A 216 3.21 -9.28 -8.17
CA GLN A 216 2.42 -8.15 -8.66
C GLN A 216 1.99 -7.23 -7.51
N GLU A 217 1.42 -7.78 -6.44
CA GLU A 217 1.05 -7.07 -5.21
C GLU A 217 2.26 -6.33 -4.62
N ALA A 218 3.34 -7.06 -4.32
CA ALA A 218 4.53 -6.47 -3.71
C ALA A 218 5.17 -5.37 -4.59
N ALA A 219 5.19 -5.55 -5.91
CA ALA A 219 5.73 -4.58 -6.83
C ALA A 219 4.85 -3.34 -6.97
N CYS A 220 3.53 -3.51 -6.98
CA CYS A 220 2.58 -2.42 -7.07
C CYS A 220 2.64 -1.53 -5.82
N SER A 221 2.63 -2.13 -4.62
CA SER A 221 2.78 -1.39 -3.37
C SER A 221 4.15 -0.73 -3.25
N ALA A 222 5.24 -1.43 -3.61
CA ALA A 222 6.57 -0.83 -3.61
C ALA A 222 6.70 0.34 -4.60
N PHE A 223 5.97 0.28 -5.72
CA PHE A 223 5.92 1.35 -6.70
C PHE A 223 5.12 2.55 -6.18
N ALA A 224 4.00 2.34 -5.49
CA ALA A 224 3.25 3.42 -4.83
C ALA A 224 4.12 4.18 -3.81
N THR A 225 4.89 3.47 -2.97
CA THR A 225 5.86 4.13 -2.06
C THR A 225 6.93 4.91 -2.83
N LEU A 226 7.38 4.41 -3.99
CA LEU A 226 8.33 5.14 -4.83
C LEU A 226 7.71 6.40 -5.44
N GLU A 227 6.41 6.37 -5.78
CA GLU A 227 5.67 7.52 -6.28
C GLU A 227 5.60 8.64 -5.24
N GLU A 228 5.26 8.31 -3.99
CA GLU A 228 5.22 9.26 -2.87
C GLU A 228 6.56 9.97 -2.66
N GLU A 229 7.66 9.20 -2.70
CA GLU A 229 9.01 9.74 -2.52
C GLU A 229 9.51 10.54 -3.73
N ALA A 230 9.19 10.10 -4.95
CA ALA A 230 9.68 10.72 -6.17
C ALA A 230 8.85 11.94 -6.59
N CYS A 231 7.56 11.98 -6.29
CA CYS A 231 6.67 13.08 -6.63
C CYS A 231 6.85 13.51 -8.11
N THR A 232 7.17 14.79 -8.35
CA THR A 232 7.35 15.37 -9.67
C THR A 232 8.56 14.83 -10.45
N GLU A 233 9.50 14.13 -9.79
CA GLU A 233 10.63 13.49 -10.45
C GLU A 233 10.20 12.35 -11.40
N LEU A 234 8.95 11.88 -11.28
CA LEU A 234 8.36 10.88 -12.19
C LEU A 234 7.78 11.45 -13.49
N VAL A 235 7.55 12.77 -13.56
CA VAL A 235 6.94 13.43 -14.73
C VAL A 235 7.64 13.09 -16.06
N PRO A 236 8.99 13.01 -16.15
CA PRO A 236 9.67 12.61 -17.39
C PRO A 236 9.37 11.19 -17.87
N TYR A 237 8.88 10.31 -16.98
CA TYR A 237 8.64 8.89 -17.23
C TYR A 237 7.15 8.53 -17.29
N LEU A 238 6.26 9.50 -17.04
CA LEU A 238 4.83 9.31 -16.83
C LEU A 238 4.13 8.51 -17.94
N GLY A 239 4.51 8.70 -19.21
CA GLY A 239 3.94 7.91 -20.30
C GLY A 239 4.19 6.40 -20.17
N PHE A 240 5.43 6.02 -19.82
CA PHE A 240 5.80 4.61 -19.62
C PHE A 240 5.16 4.00 -18.38
N ILE A 241 5.06 4.78 -17.31
CA ILE A 241 4.38 4.39 -16.07
C ILE A 241 2.90 4.08 -16.37
N LEU A 242 2.20 5.02 -17.01
CA LEU A 242 0.78 4.86 -17.34
C LEU A 242 0.52 3.70 -18.29
N GLU A 243 1.36 3.48 -19.32
CA GLU A 243 1.24 2.32 -20.20
C GLU A 243 1.29 0.99 -19.42
N THR A 244 2.17 0.91 -18.41
CA THR A 244 2.32 -0.28 -17.57
C THR A 244 1.10 -0.47 -16.65
N LEU A 245 0.70 0.56 -15.91
CA LEU A 245 -0.44 0.49 -14.99
C LEU A 245 -1.75 0.22 -15.73
N VAL A 246 -1.92 0.81 -16.92
CA VAL A 246 -3.11 0.57 -17.76
C VAL A 246 -3.13 -0.85 -18.30
N PHE A 247 -1.97 -1.40 -18.67
CA PHE A 247 -1.89 -2.81 -19.06
C PHE A 247 -2.22 -3.75 -17.89
N ALA A 248 -1.86 -3.41 -16.65
CA ALA A 248 -2.14 -4.21 -15.47
C ALA A 248 -3.64 -4.46 -15.24
N PHE A 249 -4.54 -3.54 -15.64
CA PHE A 249 -6.00 -3.78 -15.59
C PHE A 249 -6.46 -5.03 -16.35
N SER A 250 -5.72 -5.42 -17.40
CA SER A 250 -6.04 -6.59 -18.23
C SER A 250 -5.43 -7.89 -17.69
N LYS A 251 -4.52 -7.78 -16.72
CA LYS A 251 -3.72 -8.89 -16.19
C LYS A 251 -4.09 -9.23 -14.75
N TYR A 252 -4.40 -8.22 -13.94
CA TYR A 252 -4.67 -8.38 -12.53
C TYR A 252 -5.99 -9.09 -12.29
N GLN A 253 -5.94 -10.05 -11.36
CA GLN A 253 -7.14 -10.59 -10.73
C GLN A 253 -7.72 -9.59 -9.74
N HIS A 254 -8.77 -9.98 -9.05
CA HIS A 254 -9.57 -9.12 -8.20
C HIS A 254 -8.74 -8.48 -7.08
N LYS A 255 -7.98 -9.27 -6.32
CA LYS A 255 -7.20 -8.77 -5.16
C LYS A 255 -6.21 -7.68 -5.57
N ASN A 256 -5.40 -7.95 -6.58
CA ASN A 256 -4.34 -7.03 -7.03
C ASN A 256 -4.90 -5.79 -7.72
N LEU A 257 -6.11 -5.87 -8.30
CA LEU A 257 -6.78 -4.72 -8.88
C LEU A 257 -7.07 -3.63 -7.85
N LEU A 258 -7.35 -4.00 -6.59
CA LEU A 258 -7.56 -3.02 -5.52
C LEU A 258 -6.29 -2.21 -5.24
N ILE A 259 -5.14 -2.88 -5.24
CA ILE A 259 -3.81 -2.26 -5.04
C ILE A 259 -3.43 -1.40 -6.26
N LEU A 260 -3.88 -1.78 -7.46
CA LEU A 260 -3.68 -0.98 -8.65
C LEU A 260 -4.42 0.37 -8.58
N TYR A 261 -5.60 0.41 -7.96
CA TYR A 261 -6.32 1.68 -7.76
C TYR A 261 -5.54 2.63 -6.85
N ASP A 262 -5.02 2.11 -5.74
CA ASP A 262 -4.16 2.86 -4.82
C ASP A 262 -2.94 3.44 -5.53
N ALA A 263 -2.16 2.62 -6.25
CA ALA A 263 -1.02 3.09 -7.02
C ALA A 263 -1.38 4.17 -8.06
N ILE A 264 -2.53 4.05 -8.74
CA ILE A 264 -2.97 5.10 -9.69
C ILE A 264 -3.35 6.39 -8.96
N GLY A 265 -4.00 6.29 -7.79
CA GLY A 265 -4.33 7.44 -6.94
C GLY A 265 -3.08 8.16 -6.48
N THR A 266 -2.13 7.42 -5.90
CA THR A 266 -0.83 7.91 -5.44
C THR A 266 -0.03 8.56 -6.57
N LEU A 267 -0.01 7.97 -7.77
CA LEU A 267 0.59 8.60 -8.95
C LEU A 267 -0.06 9.95 -9.26
N ALA A 268 -1.39 10.02 -9.23
CA ALA A 268 -2.13 11.23 -9.53
C ALA A 268 -1.83 12.35 -8.52
N ASP A 269 -1.77 12.02 -7.23
CA ASP A 269 -1.38 12.97 -6.17
C ASP A 269 0.08 13.42 -6.32
N SER A 270 0.98 12.50 -6.65
CA SER A 270 2.41 12.73 -6.81
C SER A 270 2.76 13.67 -7.98
N VAL A 271 2.09 13.51 -9.13
CA VAL A 271 2.39 14.30 -10.34
C VAL A 271 1.41 15.46 -10.55
N GLY A 272 0.24 15.43 -9.92
CA GLY A 272 -0.80 16.45 -10.00
C GLY A 272 -1.18 16.79 -11.45
N HIS A 273 -1.27 18.10 -11.73
CA HIS A 273 -1.70 18.63 -13.03
C HIS A 273 -0.87 18.17 -14.25
N HIS A 274 0.32 17.56 -14.05
CA HIS A 274 1.08 16.97 -15.16
C HIS A 274 0.36 15.78 -15.80
N LEU A 275 -0.58 15.15 -15.07
CA LEU A 275 -1.44 14.08 -15.57
C LEU A 275 -2.50 14.60 -16.57
N ASN A 276 -2.84 15.90 -16.52
CA ASN A 276 -3.85 16.53 -17.38
C ASN A 276 -3.31 16.76 -18.82
N LYS A 277 -3.11 15.66 -19.55
CA LYS A 277 -2.79 15.65 -20.97
C LYS A 277 -3.78 14.75 -21.72
N PRO A 278 -4.25 15.13 -22.92
CA PRO A 278 -5.21 14.33 -23.67
C PRO A 278 -4.79 12.87 -23.85
N ASP A 279 -3.51 12.61 -24.16
CA ASP A 279 -3.00 11.25 -24.38
C ASP A 279 -3.07 10.40 -23.11
N TYR A 280 -2.76 10.98 -21.94
CA TYR A 280 -2.80 10.28 -20.65
C TYR A 280 -4.24 10.02 -20.21
N ILE A 281 -5.13 11.01 -20.37
CA ILE A 281 -6.55 10.88 -20.07
C ILE A 281 -7.20 9.78 -20.92
N ASN A 282 -6.91 9.77 -22.23
CA ASN A 282 -7.44 8.79 -23.17
C ASN A 282 -6.93 7.37 -22.91
N LEU A 283 -5.77 7.24 -22.24
CA LEU A 283 -5.21 5.95 -21.84
C LEU A 283 -5.81 5.47 -20.51
N LEU A 284 -5.90 6.35 -19.50
CA LEU A 284 -6.24 6.00 -18.12
C LEU A 284 -7.75 5.91 -17.85
N MET A 285 -8.56 6.82 -18.38
CA MET A 285 -9.97 6.89 -18.02
C MET A 285 -10.82 5.70 -18.50
N PRO A 286 -10.62 5.13 -19.72
CA PRO A 286 -11.43 4.00 -20.17
C PRO A 286 -11.46 2.78 -19.22
N PRO A 287 -10.32 2.23 -18.74
CA PRO A 287 -10.36 1.11 -17.81
C PRO A 287 -10.98 1.45 -16.44
N LEU A 288 -10.76 2.66 -15.91
CA LEU A 288 -11.39 3.11 -14.66
C LEU A 288 -12.92 3.18 -14.80
N ILE A 289 -13.42 3.80 -15.87
CA ILE A 289 -14.85 3.91 -16.13
C ILE A 289 -15.48 2.54 -16.44
N GLN A 290 -14.75 1.63 -17.08
CA GLN A 290 -15.23 0.27 -17.28
C GLN A 290 -15.49 -0.42 -15.93
N LYS A 291 -14.55 -0.32 -14.98
CA LYS A 291 -14.70 -0.92 -13.65
C LYS A 291 -15.79 -0.23 -12.83
N TRP A 292 -15.86 1.10 -12.89
CA TRP A 292 -16.93 1.90 -12.30
C TRP A 292 -18.32 1.39 -12.69
N ASN A 293 -18.55 1.09 -13.98
CA ASN A 293 -19.84 0.62 -14.48
C ASN A 293 -20.17 -0.83 -14.09
N ILE A 294 -19.18 -1.62 -13.65
CA ILE A 294 -19.36 -3.02 -13.26
C ILE A 294 -19.75 -3.13 -11.79
N LEU A 295 -19.09 -2.36 -10.92
CA LEU A 295 -19.31 -2.40 -9.48
C LEU A 295 -20.70 -1.89 -9.11
N LYS A 296 -21.34 -2.53 -8.13
CA LYS A 296 -22.65 -2.13 -7.60
C LYS A 296 -22.48 -1.18 -6.42
N ASP A 297 -23.56 -0.51 -6.03
CA ASP A 297 -23.54 0.48 -4.95
C ASP A 297 -23.32 -0.14 -3.56
N GLU A 298 -23.56 -1.44 -3.40
CA GLU A 298 -23.33 -2.19 -2.16
C GLU A 298 -21.96 -2.90 -2.13
N ASP A 299 -21.16 -2.74 -3.19
CA ASP A 299 -19.89 -3.42 -3.35
C ASP A 299 -18.74 -2.64 -2.68
N LYS A 300 -18.05 -3.28 -1.73
CA LYS A 300 -16.94 -2.64 -0.98
C LYS A 300 -15.72 -2.37 -1.83
N ASP A 301 -15.62 -3.02 -2.99
CA ASP A 301 -14.58 -2.74 -3.97
C ASP A 301 -14.71 -1.34 -4.58
N LEU A 302 -15.83 -0.66 -4.33
CA LEU A 302 -15.97 0.76 -4.64
C LEU A 302 -15.01 1.63 -3.84
N PHE A 303 -14.61 1.27 -2.62
CA PHE A 303 -13.81 2.18 -1.77
C PHE A 303 -12.49 2.56 -2.43
N PRO A 304 -11.63 1.59 -2.84
CA PRO A 304 -10.35 1.93 -3.46
C PRO A 304 -10.53 2.62 -4.82
N LEU A 305 -11.59 2.28 -5.57
CA LEU A 305 -11.87 2.92 -6.85
C LEU A 305 -12.34 4.38 -6.68
N LEU A 306 -13.16 4.68 -5.67
CA LEU A 306 -13.65 6.03 -5.38
C LEU A 306 -12.51 6.93 -4.90
N GLU A 307 -11.66 6.42 -4.01
CA GLU A 307 -10.44 7.10 -3.55
C GLU A 307 -9.49 7.40 -4.71
N CYS A 308 -9.22 6.40 -5.56
CA CYS A 308 -8.44 6.58 -6.79
C CYS A 308 -9.03 7.66 -7.71
N LEU A 309 -10.35 7.64 -7.93
CA LEU A 309 -11.02 8.66 -8.74
C LEU A 309 -10.98 10.04 -8.09
N SER A 310 -10.86 10.14 -6.77
CA SER A 310 -10.76 11.41 -6.03
C SER A 310 -9.46 12.11 -6.41
N SER A 311 -8.32 11.43 -6.24
CA SER A 311 -7.00 11.91 -6.65
C SER A 311 -6.92 12.19 -8.15
N VAL A 312 -7.46 11.31 -9.00
CA VAL A 312 -7.49 11.50 -10.46
C VAL A 312 -8.33 12.71 -10.87
N ALA A 313 -9.49 12.94 -10.25
CA ALA A 313 -10.33 14.10 -10.56
C ALA A 313 -9.61 15.42 -10.22
N THR A 314 -8.95 15.47 -9.06
CA THR A 314 -8.15 16.62 -8.63
C THR A 314 -6.98 16.87 -9.58
N ALA A 315 -6.23 15.82 -9.96
CA ALA A 315 -5.09 15.92 -10.87
C ALA A 315 -5.48 16.30 -12.31
N LEU A 316 -6.61 15.78 -12.82
CA LEU A 316 -7.07 16.04 -14.17
C LEU A 316 -7.77 17.39 -14.32
N GLN A 317 -8.28 17.98 -13.23
CA GLN A 317 -8.99 19.25 -13.24
C GLN A 317 -10.08 19.30 -14.32
N SER A 318 -10.09 20.35 -15.16
CA SER A 318 -10.99 20.48 -16.32
C SER A 318 -10.92 19.31 -17.32
N GLY A 319 -9.83 18.53 -17.33
CA GLY A 319 -9.72 17.30 -18.11
C GLY A 319 -10.73 16.21 -17.68
N PHE A 320 -11.23 16.28 -16.44
CA PHE A 320 -12.24 15.35 -15.92
C PHE A 320 -13.68 15.69 -16.32
N LEU A 321 -13.93 16.85 -16.93
CA LEU A 321 -15.28 17.32 -17.32
C LEU A 321 -16.11 16.30 -18.12
N PRO A 322 -15.57 15.52 -19.06
CA PRO A 322 -16.36 14.53 -19.81
C PRO A 322 -16.93 13.39 -18.93
N TYR A 323 -16.37 13.20 -17.73
CA TYR A 323 -16.67 12.08 -16.84
C TYR A 323 -17.42 12.50 -15.57
N CYS A 324 -17.45 13.79 -15.25
CA CYS A 324 -17.88 14.27 -13.94
C CYS A 324 -19.36 14.05 -13.62
N GLU A 325 -20.27 14.21 -14.59
CA GLU A 325 -21.71 14.13 -14.34
C GLU A 325 -22.19 12.77 -13.79
N PRO A 326 -21.87 11.61 -14.41
CA PRO A 326 -22.25 10.32 -13.85
C PRO A 326 -21.57 10.02 -12.52
N VAL A 327 -20.31 10.44 -12.34
CA VAL A 327 -19.56 10.25 -11.08
C VAL A 327 -20.22 11.03 -9.94
N TYR A 328 -20.49 12.31 -10.16
CA TYR A 328 -21.15 13.19 -9.20
C TYR A 328 -22.51 12.64 -8.78
N ARG A 329 -23.37 12.26 -9.75
CA ARG A 329 -24.72 11.74 -9.48
C ARG A 329 -24.69 10.49 -8.63
N ARG A 330 -23.76 9.56 -8.89
CA ARG A 330 -23.63 8.33 -8.10
C ARG A 330 -23.21 8.63 -6.66
N CYS A 331 -22.24 9.52 -6.46
CA CYS A 331 -21.80 9.90 -5.12
C CYS A 331 -22.94 10.52 -4.30
N VAL A 332 -23.71 11.44 -4.89
CA VAL A 332 -24.91 12.01 -4.25
C VAL A 332 -25.92 10.91 -3.87
N SER A 333 -26.14 9.95 -4.77
CA SER A 333 -27.03 8.80 -4.51
C SER A 333 -26.53 7.93 -3.36
N LEU A 334 -25.24 7.62 -3.29
CA LEU A 334 -24.65 6.83 -2.20
C LEU A 334 -24.85 7.53 -0.85
N VAL A 335 -24.55 8.84 -0.78
CA VAL A 335 -24.78 9.63 0.43
C VAL A 335 -26.25 9.61 0.84
N GLU A 336 -27.17 9.83 -0.10
CA GLU A 336 -28.61 9.83 0.16
C GLU A 336 -29.12 8.46 0.63
N GLN A 337 -28.68 7.37 0.01
CA GLN A 337 -29.07 6.01 0.38
C GLN A 337 -28.58 5.66 1.80
N THR A 338 -27.32 5.93 2.12
CA THR A 338 -26.74 5.66 3.44
C THR A 338 -27.45 6.45 4.54
N LEU A 339 -27.74 7.74 4.31
CA LEU A 339 -28.48 8.56 5.26
C LEU A 339 -29.92 8.05 5.47
N ASN A 340 -30.62 7.71 4.39
CA ASN A 340 -31.98 7.17 4.48
C ASN A 340 -32.01 5.84 5.25
N GLN A 341 -31.03 4.96 5.01
CA GLN A 341 -30.92 3.70 5.76
C GLN A 341 -30.58 3.95 7.23
N HIS A 342 -29.72 4.93 7.54
CA HIS A 342 -29.41 5.32 8.93
C HIS A 342 -30.66 5.81 9.67
N ILE A 343 -31.47 6.65 9.02
CA ILE A 343 -32.74 7.14 9.58
C ILE A 343 -33.71 5.98 9.80
N ALA A 344 -33.84 5.06 8.83
CA ALA A 344 -34.72 3.90 8.94
C ALA A 344 -34.31 2.96 10.08
N ASN A 345 -33.00 2.68 10.21
CA ASN A 345 -32.43 1.90 11.31
C ASN A 345 -32.66 2.59 12.67
N THR A 346 -32.46 3.91 12.76
CA THR A 346 -32.68 4.67 14.00
C THR A 346 -34.15 4.64 14.44
N GLN A 347 -35.09 4.69 13.49
CA GLN A 347 -36.53 4.64 13.77
C GLN A 347 -37.03 3.23 14.11
N ASN A 348 -36.53 2.20 13.40
CA ASN A 348 -36.95 0.81 13.58
C ASN A 348 -35.73 -0.15 13.53
N PRO A 349 -34.92 -0.23 14.60
CA PRO A 349 -33.68 -1.02 14.60
C PRO A 349 -33.90 -2.53 14.42
N GLU A 350 -35.07 -3.04 14.79
CA GLU A 350 -35.40 -4.47 14.64
C GLU A 350 -35.71 -4.86 13.19
N GLN A 351 -36.02 -3.91 12.32
CA GLN A 351 -36.43 -4.15 10.93
C GLN A 351 -35.36 -3.79 9.90
N PHE A 352 -34.49 -2.82 10.22
CA PHE A 352 -33.47 -2.33 9.31
C PHE A 352 -32.09 -2.47 9.92
N GLU A 353 -31.15 -3.01 9.15
CA GLU A 353 -29.75 -3.08 9.55
C GLU A 353 -29.09 -1.70 9.50
N ALA A 354 -28.12 -1.48 10.39
CA ALA A 354 -27.32 -0.27 10.37
C ALA A 354 -26.53 -0.18 9.04
N PRO A 355 -26.51 0.97 8.37
CA PRO A 355 -25.76 1.10 7.14
C PRO A 355 -24.26 1.06 7.41
N ASP A 356 -23.52 0.59 6.41
CA ASP A 356 -22.08 0.81 6.34
C ASP A 356 -21.82 2.26 5.90
N LYS A 357 -21.29 3.08 6.83
CA LYS A 357 -21.09 4.51 6.59
C LYS A 357 -19.86 4.79 5.71
N ASP A 358 -19.00 3.81 5.47
CA ASP A 358 -17.81 3.98 4.64
C ASP A 358 -18.18 4.42 3.22
N PHE A 359 -19.27 3.88 2.65
CA PHE A 359 -19.81 4.32 1.35
C PHE A 359 -20.12 5.83 1.29
N MET A 360 -20.66 6.38 2.37
CA MET A 360 -20.94 7.82 2.44
C MET A 360 -19.64 8.62 2.56
N ILE A 361 -18.67 8.13 3.34
CA ILE A 361 -17.37 8.79 3.53
C ILE A 361 -16.62 8.89 2.21
N VAL A 362 -16.42 7.79 1.49
CA VAL A 362 -15.68 7.80 0.22
C VAL A 362 -16.43 8.54 -0.89
N ALA A 363 -17.76 8.54 -0.88
CA ALA A 363 -18.56 9.33 -1.82
C ALA A 363 -18.44 10.85 -1.56
N LEU A 364 -18.42 11.27 -0.30
CA LEU A 364 -18.19 12.66 0.08
C LEU A 364 -16.76 13.11 -0.26
N ASP A 365 -15.78 12.22 -0.09
CA ASP A 365 -14.40 12.50 -0.47
C ASP A 365 -14.25 12.73 -1.97
N LEU A 366 -14.79 11.84 -2.81
CA LEU A 366 -14.78 12.03 -4.27
C LEU A 366 -15.56 13.29 -4.70
N LEU A 367 -16.68 13.63 -4.03
CA LEU A 367 -17.36 14.90 -4.27
C LEU A 367 -16.45 16.11 -3.95
N SER A 368 -15.59 15.99 -2.94
CA SER A 368 -14.56 16.99 -2.60
C SER A 368 -13.51 17.09 -3.70
N GLY A 369 -12.95 15.96 -4.15
CA GLY A 369 -11.98 15.94 -5.25
C GLY A 369 -12.56 16.50 -6.56
N LEU A 370 -13.83 16.24 -6.85
CA LEU A 370 -14.54 16.87 -7.97
C LEU A 370 -14.67 18.39 -7.80
N ALA A 371 -14.99 18.87 -6.60
CA ALA A 371 -15.13 20.30 -6.34
C ALA A 371 -13.78 21.02 -6.48
N GLU A 372 -12.71 20.42 -5.95
CA GLU A 372 -11.34 20.93 -6.04
C GLU A 372 -10.84 20.94 -7.49
N GLY A 373 -10.98 19.82 -8.21
CA GLY A 373 -10.48 19.70 -9.58
C GLY A 373 -11.27 20.51 -10.61
N LEU A 374 -12.60 20.52 -10.52
CA LEU A 374 -13.45 21.19 -11.50
C LEU A 374 -13.64 22.68 -11.24
N ASP A 375 -13.36 23.13 -10.01
CA ASP A 375 -13.56 24.52 -9.58
C ASP A 375 -15.00 24.99 -9.95
N GLY A 376 -15.17 26.22 -10.42
CA GLY A 376 -16.47 26.78 -10.83
C GLY A 376 -17.26 25.96 -11.88
N HIS A 377 -16.66 24.96 -12.55
CA HIS A 377 -17.42 24.09 -13.45
C HIS A 377 -18.38 23.14 -12.72
N ILE A 378 -18.19 22.87 -11.42
CA ILE A 378 -19.08 22.02 -10.64
C ILE A 378 -20.43 22.68 -10.30
N GLU A 379 -20.52 24.02 -10.42
CA GLU A 379 -21.69 24.82 -10.01
C GLU A 379 -23.02 24.27 -10.56
N LYS A 380 -23.04 23.89 -11.84
CA LYS A 380 -24.25 23.35 -12.49
C LYS A 380 -24.69 22.01 -11.89
N LEU A 381 -23.76 21.18 -11.42
CA LEU A 381 -24.08 19.91 -10.79
C LEU A 381 -24.66 20.14 -9.39
N VAL A 382 -24.08 21.07 -8.64
CA VAL A 382 -24.54 21.45 -7.29
C VAL A 382 -25.93 22.07 -7.31
N ILE A 383 -26.20 23.02 -8.21
CA ILE A 383 -27.51 23.68 -8.31
C ILE A 383 -28.63 22.69 -8.67
N ASN A 384 -28.31 21.64 -9.41
CA ASN A 384 -29.27 20.64 -9.88
C ASN A 384 -29.34 19.41 -8.96
N SER A 385 -28.78 19.46 -7.75
CA SER A 385 -28.81 18.36 -6.79
C SER A 385 -29.32 18.81 -5.41
N ASN A 386 -29.59 17.84 -4.53
CA ASN A 386 -29.94 18.06 -3.13
C ASN A 386 -28.71 17.97 -2.20
N ILE A 387 -27.48 18.05 -2.74
CA ILE A 387 -26.26 17.80 -1.95
C ILE A 387 -26.16 18.70 -0.71
N MET A 388 -26.57 19.97 -0.79
CA MET A 388 -26.51 20.89 0.34
C MET A 388 -27.42 20.47 1.49
N GLN A 389 -28.56 19.84 1.18
CA GLN A 389 -29.46 19.29 2.20
C GLN A 389 -28.86 18.01 2.82
N LEU A 390 -28.25 17.15 2.01
CA LEU A 390 -27.61 15.92 2.48
C LEU A 390 -26.40 16.25 3.37
N LEU A 391 -25.55 17.20 2.96
CA LEU A 391 -24.43 17.68 3.77
C LEU A 391 -24.89 18.22 5.12
N TYR A 392 -25.99 18.99 5.17
CA TYR A 392 -26.56 19.45 6.43
C TYR A 392 -26.96 18.29 7.36
N GLN A 393 -27.48 17.18 6.81
CA GLN A 393 -27.80 15.99 7.60
C GLN A 393 -26.53 15.27 8.07
N CYS A 394 -25.51 15.14 7.21
CA CYS A 394 -24.21 14.58 7.60
C CYS A 394 -23.59 15.34 8.78
N MET A 395 -23.72 16.68 8.83
CA MET A 395 -23.21 17.51 9.93
C MET A 395 -23.88 17.25 11.28
N GLN A 396 -25.06 16.64 11.28
CA GLN A 396 -25.80 16.34 12.50
C GLN A 396 -25.50 14.94 13.02
N ASP A 397 -24.74 14.13 12.27
CA ASP A 397 -24.35 12.79 12.67
C ASP A 397 -23.34 12.86 13.84
N PRO A 398 -23.59 12.18 14.97
CA PRO A 398 -22.74 12.26 16.16
C PRO A 398 -21.41 11.49 16.04
N MET A 399 -21.15 10.77 14.94
CA MET A 399 -19.90 10.04 14.75
C MET A 399 -18.74 11.01 14.47
N PRO A 400 -17.70 11.05 15.33
CA PRO A 400 -16.53 11.86 15.07
C PRO A 400 -15.59 11.13 14.10
N GLU A 401 -15.20 11.85 13.05
CA GLU A 401 -13.98 11.72 12.22
C GLU A 401 -14.09 11.16 10.78
N PRO A 402 -13.25 11.66 9.82
CA PRO A 402 -12.52 12.95 9.84
C PRO A 402 -12.31 13.72 8.51
N THR A 403 -11.91 14.99 8.68
CA THR A 403 -11.10 15.86 7.79
C THR A 403 -11.65 16.35 6.45
N SER A 404 -12.19 15.53 5.54
CA SER A 404 -12.62 16.02 4.20
C SER A 404 -13.82 17.00 4.31
N PHE A 405 -14.65 16.85 5.35
CA PHE A 405 -15.81 17.69 5.61
C PHE A 405 -15.46 19.17 5.90
N LEU A 406 -14.30 19.43 6.53
CA LEU A 406 -13.83 20.79 6.80
C LEU A 406 -13.27 21.48 5.54
N TYR A 407 -12.89 20.70 4.53
CA TYR A 407 -12.43 21.21 3.23
C TYR A 407 -13.61 21.67 2.37
N TRP A 408 -14.70 20.89 2.32
CA TRP A 408 -15.95 21.25 1.62
C TRP A 408 -16.60 22.54 2.11
N VAL A 409 -16.42 22.90 3.38
CA VAL A 409 -16.94 24.16 3.94
C VAL A 409 -16.00 25.35 3.67
N ARG A 410 -14.74 25.08 3.30
CA ARG A 410 -13.71 26.11 3.03
C ARG A 410 -13.55 26.46 1.55
N THR A 411 -13.88 25.55 0.66
CA THR A 411 -13.98 25.79 -0.80
C THR A 411 -15.40 26.21 -1.15
#